data_AF-A0A9E5CR11-F1
#
_entry.id   AF-A0A9E5CR11-F1
#
_cell.length_a   1.000
_cell.length_b   1.000
_cell.length_c   1.000
_cell.angle_alpha   90.00
_cell.angle_beta   90.00
_cell.angle_gamma   90.00
#
_symmetry.space_group_name_H-M   'P 1'
#
loop_
_entity.id
_entity.type
_entity.pdbx_description
1 polymer ?
#
loop_
_entity_poly.entity_id
_entity_poly.type
_entity_poly.pdbx_seq_one_letter_code
_entity_poly.pdbx_strand_id
1 'polypeptide(L)'
;MLVDRLVGIRHARHVDLVVSLDALYLVARPREALGELRRVLVTGGLLIFTEYISHKSTKGGGCVGAQFWPTALAENGFELRSSFDMTGAWRQYMLNKHSRRWSQRERILARRGESAVAELAVSAAMIGAA
;
A
#
# COMPACT_ATOMS: atom_id res chain seq x y z
N MET A 1 8.69 -22.59 -24.97
CA MET A 1 10.10 -22.30 -24.64
C MET A 1 10.47 -21.02 -25.37
N LEU A 2 10.58 -19.91 -24.64
CA LEU A 2 10.95 -18.59 -25.17
C LEU A 2 12.12 -18.12 -24.30
N VAL A 3 13.29 -18.06 -24.93
CA VAL A 3 14.53 -17.55 -24.35
C VAL A 3 14.58 -16.08 -24.70
N ASP A 4 14.43 -15.21 -23.71
CA ASP A 4 14.68 -13.79 -23.87
C ASP A 4 15.98 -13.44 -23.11
N ARG A 5 17.03 -13.16 -23.89
CA ARG A 5 18.31 -12.60 -23.38
C ARG A 5 18.35 -11.13 -23.78
N LEU A 6 18.01 -10.24 -22.85
CA LEU A 6 18.33 -8.81 -22.90
C LEU A 6 19.42 -8.56 -21.84
N VAL A 7 20.69 -8.47 -22.24
CA VAL A 7 21.41 -7.25 -22.66
C VAL A 7 21.43 -6.21 -21.53
N GLY A 8 22.61 -6.00 -20.97
CA GLY A 8 22.84 -5.26 -19.73
C GLY A 8 22.25 -3.85 -19.70
N ILE A 9 21.49 -3.56 -18.65
CA ILE A 9 21.09 -2.21 -18.30
C ILE A 9 22.31 -1.51 -17.67
N ARG A 10 23.16 -0.93 -18.52
CA ARG A 10 24.16 0.05 -18.09
C ARG A 10 23.45 1.34 -17.70
N HIS A 11 23.27 1.49 -16.39
CA HIS A 11 23.38 2.69 -15.55
C HIS A 11 22.45 2.47 -14.37
N ALA A 12 23.01 2.08 -13.23
CA ALA A 12 22.35 2.21 -11.95
C ALA A 12 22.10 3.71 -11.73
N ARG A 13 20.96 4.21 -12.21
CA ARG A 13 20.44 5.52 -11.83
C ARG A 13 20.02 5.34 -10.38
N HIS A 14 20.95 5.66 -9.48
CA HIS A 14 20.62 5.70 -8.08
C HIS A 14 19.63 6.84 -7.84
N VAL A 15 18.61 6.59 -7.03
CA VAL A 15 17.59 7.58 -6.68
C VAL A 15 17.81 8.08 -5.26
N ASP A 16 17.51 9.35 -5.01
CA ASP A 16 17.63 9.95 -3.67
C ASP A 16 16.40 9.69 -2.79
N LEU A 17 15.23 9.48 -3.41
CA LEU A 17 13.96 9.29 -2.73
C LEU A 17 13.11 8.24 -3.45
N VAL A 18 12.60 7.29 -2.67
CA VAL A 18 11.53 6.38 -3.08
C VAL A 18 10.30 6.67 -2.23
N VAL A 19 9.14 6.79 -2.90
CA VAL A 19 7.84 6.90 -2.23
C VAL A 19 6.95 5.73 -2.63
N SER A 20 6.45 4.99 -1.65
CA SER A 20 5.53 3.87 -1.85
C SER A 20 4.25 4.06 -1.04
N LEU A 21 3.20 4.58 -1.67
CA LEU A 21 1.91 4.79 -1.02
C LEU A 21 1.02 3.57 -1.22
N ASP A 22 0.61 2.97 -0.12
CA ASP A 22 -0.34 1.87 -0.02
C ASP A 22 -0.03 0.64 -0.91
N ALA A 23 1.27 0.37 -1.14
CA ALA A 23 1.71 -0.65 -2.09
C ALA A 23 2.68 -1.68 -1.50
N LEU A 24 3.61 -1.28 -0.64
CA LEU A 24 4.71 -2.14 -0.22
C LEU A 24 4.26 -3.37 0.57
N TYR A 25 3.19 -3.25 1.36
CA TYR A 25 2.60 -4.38 2.09
C TYR A 25 1.80 -5.35 1.22
N LEU A 26 1.50 -4.98 -0.05
CA LEU A 26 0.79 -5.84 -0.99
C LEU A 26 1.72 -6.79 -1.75
N VAL A 27 3.03 -6.55 -1.70
CA VAL A 27 4.00 -7.39 -2.42
C VAL A 27 4.11 -8.75 -1.73
N ALA A 28 4.26 -9.81 -2.51
CA ALA A 28 4.35 -11.17 -1.96
C ALA A 28 5.61 -11.39 -1.10
N ARG A 29 6.68 -10.64 -1.38
CA ARG A 29 8.00 -10.80 -0.74
C ARG A 29 8.57 -9.43 -0.32
N PRO A 30 8.02 -8.80 0.72
CA PRO A 30 8.37 -7.43 1.12
C PRO A 30 9.85 -7.26 1.47
N ARG A 31 10.50 -8.27 2.06
CA ARG A 31 11.94 -8.23 2.36
C ARG A 31 12.80 -8.18 1.09
N GLU A 32 12.46 -8.97 0.07
CA GLU A 32 13.17 -8.93 -1.23
C GLU A 32 12.98 -7.58 -1.92
N ALA A 33 11.76 -7.03 -1.86
CA ALA A 33 11.48 -5.69 -2.39
C ALA A 33 12.32 -4.62 -1.67
N LEU A 34 12.46 -4.68 -0.34
CA LEU A 34 13.34 -3.78 0.41
C LEU A 34 14.81 -3.90 -0.03
N GLY A 35 15.29 -5.11 -0.29
CA GLY A 35 16.64 -5.33 -0.84
C GLY A 35 16.85 -4.63 -2.18
N GLU A 36 15.88 -4.73 -3.09
CA GLU A 36 15.92 -4.01 -4.37
C GLU A 36 15.83 -2.49 -4.19
N LEU A 37 14.99 -2.00 -3.27
CA LEU A 37 14.93 -0.58 -2.93
C LEU A 37 16.28 -0.07 -2.40
N ARG A 38 16.94 -0.86 -1.54
CA ARG A 38 18.26 -0.53 -1.02
C ARG A 38 19.33 -0.49 -2.11
N ARG A 39 19.23 -1.35 -3.13
CA ARG A 39 20.14 -1.40 -4.28
C ARG A 39 20.00 -0.17 -5.18
N VAL A 40 18.78 0.33 -5.37
CA VAL A 40 18.53 1.48 -6.25
C VAL A 40 18.66 2.84 -5.55
N LEU A 41 18.54 2.90 -4.22
CA LEU A 41 18.77 4.14 -3.48
C LEU A 41 20.26 4.51 -3.42
N VAL A 42 20.58 5.81 -3.44
CA VAL A 42 21.91 6.30 -3.05
C VAL A 42 22.16 6.06 -1.56
N THR A 43 23.42 6.07 -1.13
CA THR A 43 23.75 6.14 0.29
C THR A 43 23.15 7.41 0.89
N GLY A 44 22.34 7.26 1.94
CA GLY A 44 21.60 8.36 2.58
C GLY A 44 20.27 8.71 1.92
N GLY A 45 19.89 8.02 0.84
CA GLY A 45 18.58 8.17 0.23
C GLY A 45 17.43 7.75 1.17
N LEU A 46 16.24 8.28 0.91
CA LEU A 46 15.07 8.10 1.77
C LEU A 46 14.05 7.15 1.14
N LEU A 47 13.45 6.32 2.00
CA LEU A 47 12.24 5.57 1.69
C LEU A 47 11.09 6.13 2.53
N ILE A 48 10.05 6.63 1.88
CA ILE A 48 8.80 7.03 2.51
C ILE A 48 7.72 6.08 2.04
N PHE A 49 6.97 5.49 2.97
CA PHE A 49 5.90 4.57 2.59
C PHE A 49 4.76 4.57 3.59
N THR A 50 3.59 4.14 3.12
CA THR A 50 2.42 3.88 3.95
C THR A 50 2.08 2.40 3.94
N GLU A 51 1.55 1.93 5.05
CA GLU A 51 1.23 0.53 5.26
C GLU A 51 -0.04 0.35 6.08
N TYR A 52 -0.68 -0.80 5.89
CA TYR A 52 -1.76 -1.24 6.76
C TYR A 52 -1.24 -2.28 7.74
N ILE A 53 -1.32 -1.94 9.02
CA ILE A 53 -0.99 -2.85 10.11
C ILE A 53 -2.29 -3.49 10.59
N SER A 54 -2.35 -4.83 10.57
CA SER A 54 -3.44 -5.56 11.23
C SER A 54 -2.96 -6.07 12.58
N HIS A 55 -3.75 -5.85 13.63
CA HIS A 55 -3.56 -6.46 14.94
C HIS A 55 -4.07 -7.92 14.98
N LYS A 56 -4.84 -8.34 13.99
CA LYS A 56 -5.32 -9.72 13.86
C LYS A 56 -4.41 -10.46 12.91
N SER A 57 -3.83 -11.58 13.37
CA SER A 57 -3.19 -12.56 12.50
C SER A 57 -4.23 -13.11 11.53
N THR A 58 -4.30 -12.55 10.33
CA THR A 58 -5.17 -13.07 9.27
C THR A 58 -4.45 -14.23 8.60
N LYS A 59 -4.95 -15.45 8.83
CA LYS A 59 -4.55 -16.63 8.05
C LYS A 59 -4.90 -16.39 6.58
N GLY A 60 -3.94 -15.89 5.78
CA GLY A 60 -4.06 -15.80 4.31
C GLY A 60 -4.11 -14.40 3.68
N GLY A 61 -3.89 -13.31 4.41
CA GLY A 61 -3.91 -11.95 3.85
C GLY A 61 -2.68 -11.14 4.26
N GLY A 62 -2.05 -10.45 3.30
CA GLY A 62 -0.78 -9.71 3.39
C GLY A 62 -0.66 -8.57 4.42
N CYS A 63 -1.48 -8.55 5.46
CA CYS A 63 -1.29 -7.65 6.58
C CYS A 63 -0.26 -8.24 7.54
N VAL A 64 0.92 -7.65 7.53
CA VAL A 64 2.00 -7.97 8.45
C VAL A 64 1.75 -7.34 9.83
N GLY A 65 2.20 -8.03 10.88
CA GLY A 65 2.04 -7.52 12.25
C GLY A 65 2.87 -6.26 12.51
N ALA A 66 2.53 -5.51 13.57
CA ALA A 66 3.17 -4.23 13.90
C ALA A 66 4.70 -4.29 14.03
N GLN A 67 5.27 -5.46 14.38
CA GLN A 67 6.71 -5.65 14.53
C GLN A 67 7.43 -6.03 13.22
N PHE A 68 6.70 -6.35 12.15
CA PHE A 68 7.32 -6.81 10.91
C PHE A 68 8.22 -5.75 10.28
N TRP A 69 7.72 -4.52 10.14
CA TRP A 69 8.41 -3.48 9.38
C TRP A 69 9.68 -2.95 10.04
N PRO A 70 9.71 -2.64 11.36
CA PRO A 70 10.95 -2.27 12.02
C PRO A 70 12.05 -3.32 11.82
N THR A 71 11.71 -4.61 11.96
CA THR A 71 12.64 -5.72 11.75
C THR A 71 13.07 -5.86 10.28
N ALA A 72 12.12 -5.82 9.33
CA ALA A 72 12.40 -5.98 7.91
C ALA A 72 13.26 -4.84 7.35
N LEU A 73 13.02 -3.60 7.80
CA LEU A 73 13.83 -2.44 7.44
C LEU A 73 15.27 -2.58 7.95
N ALA A 74 15.44 -2.92 9.23
CA ALA A 74 16.76 -3.08 9.84
C ALA A 74 17.59 -4.19 9.14
N GLU A 75 16.98 -5.34 8.85
CA GLU A 75 17.64 -6.43 8.13
C GLU A 75 18.08 -6.07 6.70
N ASN A 76 17.43 -5.08 6.07
CA ASN A 76 17.77 -4.59 4.74
C ASN A 76 18.63 -3.32 4.76
N GLY A 77 19.20 -2.98 5.92
CA GLY A 77 20.11 -1.85 6.07
C GLY A 77 19.43 -0.48 6.00
N PHE A 78 18.14 -0.40 6.27
CA PHE A 78 17.42 0.86 6.48
C PHE A 78 17.41 1.23 7.96
N GLU A 79 17.52 2.53 8.23
CA GLU A 79 17.32 3.10 9.56
C GLU A 79 15.94 3.76 9.63
N LEU A 80 15.10 3.31 10.57
CA LEU A 80 13.78 3.92 10.78
C LEU A 80 13.93 5.29 11.46
N ARG A 81 13.75 6.37 10.70
CA ARG A 81 13.88 7.75 11.20
C ARG A 81 12.64 8.24 11.94
N SER A 82 11.45 7.90 11.45
CA SER A 82 10.18 8.34 12.01
C SER A 82 9.05 7.38 11.62
N SER A 83 8.01 7.35 12.45
CA SER A 83 6.77 6.63 12.19
C SER A 83 5.61 7.42 12.78
N PHE A 84 4.49 7.46 12.08
CA PHE A 84 3.31 8.22 12.46
C PHE A 84 2.07 7.33 12.36
N ASP A 85 1.29 7.26 13.43
CA ASP A 85 -0.02 6.63 13.37
C ASP A 85 -1.03 7.55 12.68
N MET A 86 -1.35 7.21 11.44
CA MET A 86 -2.31 7.95 10.62
C MET A 86 -3.73 7.37 10.68
N THR A 87 -4.01 6.42 11.59
CA THR A 87 -5.28 5.68 11.65
C THR A 87 -6.48 6.61 11.79
N GLY A 88 -6.41 7.63 12.64
CA GLY A 88 -7.50 8.59 12.84
C GLY A 88 -7.81 9.39 11.56
N ALA A 89 -6.79 9.98 10.95
CA ALA A 89 -6.91 10.73 9.70
C ALA A 89 -7.42 9.84 8.55
N TRP A 90 -6.90 8.61 8.45
CA TRP A 90 -7.32 7.63 7.46
C TRP A 90 -8.79 7.23 7.63
N ARG A 91 -9.24 6.95 8.86
CA ARG A 91 -10.66 6.63 9.16
C ARG A 91 -11.57 7.78 8.75
N GLN A 92 -11.21 9.02 9.07
CA GLN A 92 -11.98 10.19 8.67
C GLN A 92 -12.04 10.35 7.15
N TYR A 93 -10.90 10.16 6.47
CA TYR A 93 -10.84 10.19 5.01
C TYR A 93 -11.74 9.11 4.39
N MET A 94 -11.68 7.89 4.90
CA MET A 94 -12.51 6.78 4.43
C MET A 94 -13.99 7.04 4.64
N LEU A 95 -14.39 7.53 5.81
CA LEU A 95 -15.78 7.94 6.08
C LEU A 95 -16.24 8.97 5.05
N ASN A 96 -15.46 10.04 4.86
CA ASN A 96 -15.79 11.10 3.89
C ASN A 96 -15.90 10.56 2.45
N LYS A 97 -14.96 9.70 2.04
CA LYS A 97 -14.96 9.03 0.73
C LYS A 97 -16.22 8.20 0.53
N HIS A 98 -16.58 7.37 1.50
CA HIS A 98 -17.75 6.48 1.40
C HIS A 98 -19.07 7.25 1.46
N SER A 99 -19.18 8.28 2.32
CA SER A 99 -20.33 9.18 2.37
C SER A 99 -20.55 9.90 1.05
N ARG A 100 -19.48 10.42 0.42
CA ARG A 100 -19.56 11.05 -0.90
C ARG A 100 -19.96 10.08 -2.00
N ARG A 101 -19.44 8.85 -1.97
CA ARG A 101 -19.84 7.81 -2.94
C ARG A 101 -21.33 7.48 -2.78
N TRP A 102 -21.79 7.34 -1.54
CA TRP A 102 -23.18 7.00 -1.22
C TRP A 102 -24.18 8.10 -1.59
N SER A 103 -23.82 9.37 -1.38
CA SER A 103 -24.67 10.49 -1.80
C SER A 103 -24.82 10.58 -3.32
N GLN A 104 -23.92 9.95 -4.08
CA GLN A 104 -23.96 9.88 -5.54
C GLN A 104 -24.40 8.49 -6.07
N ARG A 105 -24.93 7.61 -5.22
CA ARG A 105 -25.19 6.20 -5.56
C ARG A 105 -26.07 6.01 -6.80
N GLU A 106 -27.16 6.77 -6.93
CA GLU A 106 -28.08 6.67 -8.09
C GLU A 106 -27.37 7.03 -9.40
N ARG A 107 -26.58 8.10 -9.39
CA ARG A 107 -25.76 8.51 -10.53
C ARG A 107 -24.69 7.48 -10.88
N ILE A 108 -24.07 6.85 -9.88
CA ILE A 108 -23.06 5.80 -10.09
C ILE A 108 -23.72 4.55 -10.68
N LEU A 109 -24.85 4.12 -10.14
CA LEU A 109 -25.64 2.99 -10.66
C LEU A 109 -26.08 3.24 -12.10
N ALA A 110 -26.62 4.43 -12.40
CA ALA A 110 -27.03 4.77 -13.77
C ALA A 110 -25.87 4.71 -14.79
N ARG A 111 -24.62 4.95 -14.36
CA ARG A 111 -23.44 4.97 -15.24
C ARG A 111 -22.70 3.65 -15.34
N ARG A 112 -22.73 2.84 -14.28
CA ARG A 112 -21.90 1.64 -14.13
C ARG A 112 -22.72 0.35 -13.99
N GLY A 113 -24.02 0.46 -13.75
CA GLY A 113 -24.92 -0.69 -13.59
C GLY A 113 -24.51 -1.60 -12.44
N GLU A 114 -24.69 -2.90 -12.64
CA GLU A 114 -24.45 -3.96 -11.66
C GLU A 114 -23.01 -4.00 -11.15
N SER A 115 -22.03 -3.58 -11.97
CA SER A 115 -20.62 -3.58 -11.57
C SER A 115 -20.31 -2.66 -10.39
N ALA A 116 -21.19 -1.71 -10.07
CA ALA A 116 -21.04 -0.80 -8.94
C ALA A 116 -21.72 -1.29 -7.65
N VAL A 117 -22.54 -2.34 -7.71
CA VAL A 117 -23.38 -2.76 -6.58
C VAL A 117 -22.53 -3.17 -5.38
N ALA A 118 -21.49 -3.98 -5.58
CA ALA A 118 -20.60 -4.41 -4.51
C ALA A 118 -19.89 -3.22 -3.82
N GLU A 119 -19.37 -2.27 -4.60
CA GLU A 119 -18.68 -1.08 -4.08
C GLU A 119 -19.62 -0.12 -3.33
N LEU A 120 -20.89 -0.05 -3.73
CA LEU A 120 -21.91 0.74 -3.05
C LEU A 120 -22.39 0.06 -1.77
N ALA A 121 -22.50 -1.28 -1.76
CA ALA A 121 -22.79 -2.04 -0.56
C ALA A 121 -21.69 -1.85 0.50
N VAL A 122 -20.41 -1.86 0.10
CA VAL A 122 -19.29 -1.52 1.01
C VAL A 122 -19.44 -0.11 1.55
N SER A 123 -19.78 0.87 0.70
CA SER A 123 -20.06 2.24 1.16
C SER A 123 -21.19 2.31 2.19
N ALA A 124 -22.30 1.62 1.94
CA ALA A 124 -23.45 1.59 2.85
C ALA A 124 -23.04 1.05 4.23
N ALA A 125 -22.37 -0.10 4.25
CA ALA A 125 -21.87 -0.71 5.48
C ALA A 125 -20.87 0.20 6.22
N MET A 126 -19.94 0.84 5.49
CA MET A 126 -18.93 1.73 6.06
C MET A 126 -19.51 2.99 6.73
N ILE A 127 -20.66 3.48 6.28
CA ILE A 127 -21.30 4.68 6.83
C ILE A 127 -22.50 4.35 7.74
N GLY A 128 -22.84 3.07 7.90
CA GLY A 128 -24.02 2.63 8.67
C GLY A 128 -25.36 2.95 8.00
N ALA A 129 -25.39 3.07 6.66
CA ALA A 129 -26.64 3.17 5.92
C ALA A 129 -27.21 1.76 5.70
N ALA A 130 -28.42 1.50 6.21
CA ALA A 130 -29.18 0.27 5.98
C ALA A 130 -29.93 0.34 4.64
#